data_AF-Q46288-F1
#
_entry.id   AF-Q46288-F1
#
_cell.length_a   1.000
_cell.length_b   1.000
_cell.length_c   1.000
_cell.angle_alpha   90.00
_cell.angle_beta   90.00
_cell.angle_gamma   90.00
#
_symmetry.space_group_name_H-M   'P 1'
#
loop_
_entity.id
_entity.type
_entity.pdbx_description
1 polymer ?
#
loop_
_entity_poly.entity_id
_entity_poly.type
_entity_poly.pdbx_seq_one_letter_code
_entity_poly.pdbx_strand_id
1 'polypeptide(L)'
;NNDRYYLKSNGPMATSWQKINDDWYYLKPNGPMATGWQKIDNNWYYLNSNGPMATGWRFLDYNWYHLSENGPMTIGWKNSDDKWYYLDDNGAMAQDSEKTINGNIYKFDSDGVMITDKWFESTYINKDGIVLHGSPSRSHSY
;
A
#
# COMPACT_ATOMS: atom_id res chain seq x y z
N ASN A 1 -29.75 -11.08 1.13
CA ASN A 1 -29.04 -10.79 2.39
C ASN A 1 -28.12 -11.92 2.74
N ASN A 2 -26.81 -11.68 2.75
CA ASN A 2 -25.76 -12.63 3.17
C ASN A 2 -24.98 -12.05 4.37
N ASP A 3 -25.67 -11.29 5.22
CA ASP A 3 -25.08 -10.60 6.36
C ASP A 3 -24.77 -11.61 7.46
N ARG A 4 -23.50 -11.67 7.86
CA ARG A 4 -23.03 -12.55 8.94
C ARG A 4 -22.92 -11.74 10.23
N TYR A 5 -23.45 -12.30 11.31
CA TYR A 5 -23.42 -11.72 12.66
C TYR A 5 -22.62 -12.64 13.58
N TYR A 6 -22.04 -12.06 14.63
CA TYR A 6 -21.36 -12.82 15.67
C TYR A 6 -22.01 -12.52 17.03
N LEU A 7 -22.46 -13.56 17.72
CA LEU A 7 -22.96 -13.47 19.09
C LEU A 7 -21.82 -13.80 20.04
N LYS A 8 -21.61 -12.96 21.05
CA LYS A 8 -20.68 -13.25 22.14
C LYS A 8 -21.23 -14.41 22.98
N SER A 9 -20.35 -15.13 23.68
CA SER A 9 -20.72 -16.28 24.53
C SER A 9 -21.76 -15.95 25.62
N ASN A 10 -21.89 -14.68 25.99
CA ASN A 10 -22.87 -14.19 26.97
C ASN A 10 -24.20 -13.71 26.34
N GLY A 11 -24.42 -13.92 25.04
CA GLY A 11 -25.68 -13.60 24.34
C GLY A 11 -25.77 -12.27 23.56
N PRO A 12 -25.05 -11.17 23.87
CA PRO A 12 -25.14 -9.95 23.08
C PRO A 12 -24.39 -10.08 21.75
N MET A 13 -24.90 -9.37 20.75
CA MET A 13 -24.24 -9.18 19.46
C MET A 13 -22.88 -8.48 19.63
N ALA A 14 -21.87 -8.99 18.94
CA ALA A 14 -20.57 -8.34 18.89
C ALA A 14 -20.57 -7.18 17.89
N THR A 15 -19.81 -6.14 18.23
CA THR A 15 -19.57 -4.94 17.44
C THR A 15 -18.10 -4.57 17.55
N SER A 16 -17.62 -3.69 16.66
CA SER A 16 -16.22 -3.30 16.54
C SER A 16 -15.29 -4.48 16.18
N TRP A 17 -13.99 -4.30 16.36
CA TRP A 17 -12.97 -5.30 16.14
C TRP A 17 -13.15 -6.51 17.06
N GLN A 18 -13.14 -7.71 16.46
CA GLN A 18 -13.21 -8.99 17.15
C GLN A 18 -12.12 -9.91 16.62
N LYS A 19 -11.33 -10.49 17.54
CA LYS A 19 -10.36 -11.53 17.20
C LYS A 19 -11.01 -12.91 17.38
N ILE A 20 -11.10 -13.69 16.31
CA ILE A 20 -11.77 -15.00 16.28
C ILE A 20 -10.83 -15.99 15.57
N ASN A 21 -10.41 -17.06 16.24
CA ASN A 21 -9.49 -18.07 15.70
C ASN A 21 -8.25 -17.46 15.02
N ASP A 22 -7.63 -16.50 15.71
CA ASP A 22 -6.47 -15.72 15.27
C ASP A 22 -6.67 -14.67 14.18
N ASP A 23 -7.83 -14.64 13.54
CA ASP A 23 -8.18 -13.62 12.55
C ASP A 23 -8.92 -12.43 13.17
N TRP A 24 -8.66 -11.23 12.64
CA TRP A 24 -9.40 -10.03 13.01
C TRP A 24 -10.59 -9.80 12.08
N TYR A 25 -11.75 -9.52 12.67
CA TYR A 25 -12.98 -9.19 11.99
C TYR A 25 -13.49 -7.85 12.49
N TYR A 26 -14.17 -7.09 11.63
CA TYR A 26 -14.86 -5.88 12.05
C TYR A 26 -16.38 -6.07 11.96
N LEU A 27 -17.06 -5.97 13.10
CA LEU A 27 -18.52 -6.06 13.19
C LEU A 27 -19.07 -4.63 13.24
N LYS A 28 -19.83 -4.23 12.23
CA LYS A 28 -20.38 -2.87 12.13
C LYS A 28 -21.28 -2.56 13.33
N PRO A 29 -21.53 -1.28 13.68
CA PRO A 29 -22.39 -0.91 14.81
C PRO A 29 -23.79 -1.55 14.77
N ASN A 30 -24.32 -1.79 13.57
CA ASN A 30 -25.60 -2.45 13.35
C ASN A 30 -25.54 -4.00 13.36
N GLY A 31 -24.36 -4.59 13.56
CA GLY A 31 -24.15 -6.03 13.70
C GLY A 31 -23.46 -6.77 12.55
N PRO A 32 -23.76 -6.49 11.27
CA PRO A 32 -23.16 -7.18 10.16
C PRO A 32 -21.63 -7.09 10.16
N MET A 33 -21.00 -8.22 9.92
CA MET A 33 -19.57 -8.31 9.63
C MET A 33 -19.24 -7.52 8.36
N ALA A 34 -18.18 -6.72 8.41
CA ALA A 34 -17.70 -5.94 7.29
C ALA A 34 -16.83 -6.78 6.34
N THR A 35 -16.84 -6.36 5.09
CA THR A 35 -16.04 -6.88 3.98
C THR A 35 -15.62 -5.69 3.10
N GLY A 36 -14.58 -5.85 2.30
CA GLY A 36 -14.00 -4.79 1.47
C GLY A 36 -13.31 -3.70 2.28
N TRP A 37 -13.09 -2.55 1.63
CA TRP A 37 -12.49 -1.37 2.24
C TRP A 37 -13.37 -0.75 3.32
N GLN A 38 -12.79 -0.47 4.48
CA GLN A 38 -13.45 0.16 5.63
C GLN A 38 -12.57 1.28 6.19
N LYS A 39 -13.16 2.46 6.37
CA LYS A 39 -12.49 3.57 7.06
C LYS A 39 -12.92 3.56 8.52
N ILE A 40 -11.99 3.26 9.43
CA ILE A 40 -12.22 3.08 10.87
C ILE A 40 -11.17 3.92 11.61
N ASP A 41 -11.61 4.83 12.48
CA ASP A 41 -10.73 5.73 13.25
C ASP A 41 -9.65 6.41 12.38
N ASN A 42 -10.09 7.00 11.26
CA ASN A 42 -9.27 7.65 10.24
C ASN A 42 -8.28 6.77 9.47
N ASN A 43 -8.25 5.46 9.71
CA ASN A 43 -7.40 4.52 9.00
C ASN A 43 -8.23 3.67 8.02
N TRP A 44 -7.65 3.35 6.86
CA TRP A 44 -8.26 2.40 5.92
C TRP A 44 -7.82 0.99 6.23
N TYR A 45 -8.76 0.05 6.23
CA TYR A 45 -8.55 -1.37 6.40
C TYR A 45 -9.22 -2.12 5.25
N TYR A 46 -8.70 -3.28 4.89
CA TYR A 46 -9.36 -4.18 3.96
C TYR A 46 -9.78 -5.46 4.66
N LEU A 47 -11.07 -5.77 4.65
CA LEU A 47 -11.62 -7.01 5.18
C LEU A 47 -11.88 -7.93 3.98
N ASN A 48 -11.29 -9.13 3.95
CA ASN A 48 -11.47 -10.07 2.85
C ASN A 48 -12.96 -10.43 2.66
N SER A 49 -13.32 -11.03 1.53
CA SER A 49 -14.70 -11.47 1.25
C SER A 49 -15.30 -12.36 2.35
N ASN A 50 -14.45 -13.15 3.01
CA ASN A 50 -14.83 -14.00 4.12
C ASN A 50 -14.82 -13.30 5.49
N GLY A 51 -14.41 -12.04 5.58
CA GLY A 51 -14.41 -11.23 6.80
C GLY A 51 -13.04 -10.96 7.44
N PRO A 52 -12.05 -11.88 7.41
CA PRO A 52 -10.75 -11.62 8.02
C PRO A 52 -10.09 -10.37 7.45
N MET A 53 -9.50 -9.56 8.31
CA MET A 53 -8.68 -8.41 7.96
C MET A 53 -7.44 -8.85 7.18
N ALA A 54 -7.16 -8.15 6.08
CA ALA A 54 -5.96 -8.35 5.29
C ALA A 54 -4.77 -7.55 5.86
N THR A 55 -3.58 -8.10 5.68
CA THR A 55 -2.28 -7.49 5.98
C THR A 55 -1.31 -7.78 4.84
N GLY A 56 -0.23 -7.00 4.73
CA GLY A 56 0.77 -7.09 3.67
C GLY A 56 0.28 -6.59 2.30
N TRP A 57 0.99 -6.99 1.25
CA TRP A 57 0.68 -6.62 -0.13
C TRP A 57 -0.62 -7.25 -0.64
N ARG A 58 -1.48 -6.47 -1.28
CA ARG A 58 -2.76 -6.91 -1.86
C ARG A 58 -2.99 -6.26 -3.22
N PHE A 59 -3.29 -7.08 -4.22
CA PHE A 59 -3.73 -6.63 -5.52
C PHE A 59 -5.26 -6.55 -5.54
N LEU A 60 -5.80 -5.35 -5.59
CA LEU A 60 -7.23 -5.04 -5.46
C LEU A 60 -7.60 -4.02 -6.53
N ASP A 61 -8.71 -4.22 -7.23
CA ASP A 61 -9.22 -3.28 -8.25
C ASP A 61 -8.12 -2.75 -9.20
N TYR A 62 -7.31 -3.69 -9.71
CA TYR A 62 -6.18 -3.45 -10.63
C TYR A 62 -4.99 -2.66 -10.07
N ASN A 63 -4.92 -2.45 -8.76
CA ASN A 63 -3.84 -1.72 -8.10
C ASN A 63 -3.22 -2.55 -6.96
N TRP A 64 -1.94 -2.35 -6.71
CA TRP A 64 -1.29 -2.89 -5.51
C TRP A 64 -1.45 -1.92 -4.34
N TYR A 65 -1.80 -2.47 -3.18
CA TYR A 65 -1.88 -1.79 -1.90
C TYR A 65 -1.01 -2.52 -0.88
N HIS A 66 -0.54 -1.80 0.13
CA HIS A 66 0.12 -2.41 1.28
C HIS A 66 -0.67 -2.12 2.56
N LEU A 67 -1.04 -3.17 3.29
CA LEU A 67 -1.68 -3.08 4.60
C LEU A 67 -0.62 -3.43 5.65
N SER A 68 -0.45 -2.60 6.68
CA SER A 68 0.50 -2.88 7.76
C SER A 68 0.12 -4.15 8.55
N GLU A 69 1.01 -4.64 9.40
CA GLU A 69 0.77 -5.85 10.21
C GLU A 69 -0.48 -5.74 11.10
N ASN A 70 -0.82 -4.53 11.53
CA ASN A 70 -2.01 -4.27 12.35
C ASN A 70 -3.26 -3.97 11.50
N GLY A 71 -3.15 -3.98 10.17
CA GLY A 71 -4.25 -3.76 9.23
C GLY A 71 -4.32 -2.41 8.51
N PRO A 72 -3.92 -1.26 9.11
CA PRO A 72 -4.01 0.02 8.42
C PRO A 72 -3.26 0.04 7.09
N MET A 73 -3.92 0.58 6.06
CA MET A 73 -3.34 0.85 4.75
C MET A 73 -2.16 1.82 4.88
N THR A 74 -1.07 1.49 4.20
CA THR A 74 0.15 2.29 4.15
C THR A 74 0.06 3.28 2.98
N ILE A 75 0.54 4.50 3.21
CA ILE A 75 0.76 5.53 2.19
C ILE A 75 2.21 6.01 2.27
N GLY A 76 2.72 6.60 1.19
CA GLY A 76 4.09 7.09 1.07
C GLY A 76 5.13 5.99 0.83
N TRP A 77 6.36 6.26 1.24
CA TRP A 77 7.50 5.37 1.03
C TRP A 77 7.40 4.10 1.88
N LYS A 78 7.61 2.94 1.24
CA LYS A 78 7.65 1.63 1.88
C LYS A 78 8.90 0.87 1.45
N ASN A 79 9.72 0.49 2.42
CA ASN A 79 10.77 -0.50 2.20
C ASN A 79 10.23 -1.91 2.46
N SER A 80 10.49 -2.83 1.53
CA SER A 80 10.18 -4.26 1.64
C SER A 80 11.34 -5.03 1.02
N ASP A 81 12.04 -5.86 1.81
CA ASP A 81 13.16 -6.70 1.35
C ASP A 81 14.20 -5.91 0.53
N ASP A 82 14.72 -4.82 1.12
CA ASP A 82 15.71 -3.91 0.52
C ASP A 82 15.27 -3.21 -0.78
N LYS A 83 13.99 -3.30 -1.14
CA LYS A 83 13.38 -2.59 -2.26
C LYS A 83 12.47 -1.48 -1.76
N TRP A 84 12.49 -0.35 -2.44
CA TRP A 84 11.65 0.80 -2.13
C TRP A 84 10.46 0.90 -3.08
N TYR A 85 9.30 1.18 -2.51
CA TYR A 85 8.02 1.36 -3.18
C TYR A 85 7.41 2.67 -2.72
N TYR A 86 6.50 3.24 -3.52
CA TYR A 86 5.73 4.41 -3.12
C TYR A 86 4.23 4.14 -3.30
N LEU A 87 3.47 4.31 -2.22
CA LEU A 87 2.02 4.22 -2.20
C LEU A 87 1.47 5.65 -2.23
N ASP A 88 0.60 5.98 -3.18
CA ASP A 88 0.03 7.33 -3.27
C ASP A 88 -0.97 7.65 -2.15
N ASP A 89 -1.59 8.83 -2.18
CA ASP A 89 -2.54 9.26 -1.15
C ASP A 89 -3.81 8.38 -1.08
N ASN A 90 -4.12 7.65 -2.17
CA ASN A 90 -5.18 6.65 -2.21
C ASN A 90 -4.68 5.26 -1.81
N GLY A 91 -3.38 5.12 -1.52
CA GLY A 91 -2.70 3.87 -1.17
C GLY A 91 -2.29 3.01 -2.37
N ALA A 92 -2.49 3.48 -3.60
CA ALA A 92 -2.13 2.73 -4.79
C ALA A 92 -0.62 2.82 -5.03
N MET A 93 0.01 1.68 -5.27
CA MET A 93 1.45 1.61 -5.54
C MET A 93 1.78 2.24 -6.90
N ALA A 94 2.79 3.11 -6.93
CA ALA A 94 3.41 3.55 -8.18
C ALA A 94 4.05 2.34 -8.88
N GLN A 95 3.66 2.12 -10.13
CA GLN A 95 4.14 1.04 -10.98
C GLN A 95 4.26 1.58 -12.40
N ASP A 96 5.33 1.20 -13.11
CA ASP A 96 5.60 1.60 -14.49
C ASP A 96 5.36 3.11 -14.74
N SER A 97 5.90 3.93 -13.84
CA SER A 97 5.59 5.36 -13.81
C SER A 97 6.67 6.20 -13.14
N GLU A 98 6.58 7.51 -13.38
CA GLU A 98 7.37 8.52 -12.68
C GLU A 98 6.49 9.26 -11.67
N LYS A 99 7.06 9.62 -10.51
CA LYS A 99 6.37 10.42 -9.48
C LYS A 99 7.26 11.55 -9.01
N THR A 100 6.68 12.75 -8.88
CA THR A 100 7.32 13.87 -8.20
C THR A 100 6.95 13.85 -6.73
N ILE A 101 7.93 13.60 -5.85
CA ILE A 101 7.75 13.46 -4.41
C ILE A 101 8.69 14.45 -3.73
N ASN A 102 8.12 15.42 -2.99
CA ASN A 102 8.87 16.49 -2.32
C ASN A 102 9.83 17.25 -3.26
N GLY A 103 9.41 17.50 -4.50
CA GLY A 103 10.18 18.24 -5.50
C GLY A 103 11.20 17.43 -6.31
N ASN A 104 11.42 16.16 -5.96
CA ASN A 104 12.30 15.25 -6.70
C ASN A 104 11.48 14.28 -7.55
N ILE A 105 11.98 13.92 -8.73
CA ILE A 105 11.37 12.91 -9.58
C ILE A 105 12.00 11.54 -9.28
N TYR A 106 11.16 10.52 -9.17
CA TYR A 106 11.52 9.12 -8.98
C TYR A 106 10.86 8.27 -10.06
N LYS A 107 11.52 7.18 -10.49
CA LYS A 107 10.95 6.22 -11.44
C LYS A 107 10.74 4.85 -10.79
N PHE A 108 9.63 4.21 -11.12
CA PHE A 108 9.25 2.89 -10.62
C PHE A 108 9.11 1.93 -11.80
N ASP A 109 9.65 0.72 -11.66
CA ASP A 109 9.56 -0.31 -12.70
C ASP A 109 8.19 -1.03 -12.73
N SER A 110 8.08 -2.06 -13.57
CA SER A 110 6.86 -2.85 -13.72
C SER A 110 6.48 -3.65 -12.47
N ASP A 111 7.39 -3.82 -11.50
CA ASP A 111 7.09 -4.45 -10.21
C ASP A 111 6.85 -3.41 -9.11
N GLY A 112 6.90 -2.11 -9.46
CA GLY A 112 6.76 -0.99 -8.54
C GLY A 112 8.01 -0.67 -7.74
N VAL A 113 9.15 -1.28 -8.08
CA VAL A 113 10.41 -1.04 -7.39
C VAL A 113 10.99 0.28 -7.88
N MET A 114 11.38 1.13 -6.93
CA MET A 114 12.09 2.38 -7.20
C MET A 114 13.43 2.05 -7.86
N ILE A 115 13.65 2.64 -9.04
CA ILE A 115 14.89 2.49 -9.77
C ILE A 115 15.97 3.36 -9.12
N THR A 116 17.18 2.83 -9.00
CA THR A 116 18.35 3.53 -8.46
C THR A 116 19.59 3.25 -9.32
N ASP A 117 20.57 4.15 -9.27
CA ASP A 117 21.92 4.01 -9.86
C ASP A 117 21.91 3.54 -11.33
N LYS A 118 21.10 4.20 -12.17
CA LYS A 118 20.84 3.76 -13.55
C LYS A 118 20.71 4.91 -14.53
N TRP A 119 21.31 4.73 -15.71
CA TRP A 119 21.18 5.63 -16.85
C TRP A 119 19.98 5.26 -17.74
N PHE A 120 19.27 6.28 -18.20
CA PHE A 120 18.19 6.24 -19.18
C PHE A 120 18.45 7.31 -20.24
N GLU A 121 18.99 6.90 -21.38
CA GLU A 121 19.39 7.82 -22.46
C GLU A 121 20.30 8.96 -21.93
N SER A 122 19.79 10.19 -21.83
CA SER A 122 20.50 11.38 -21.35
C SER A 122 20.28 11.68 -19.86
N THR A 123 19.55 10.83 -19.15
CA THR A 123 19.14 11.05 -17.76
C THR A 123 19.77 10.01 -16.84
N TYR A 124 20.24 10.43 -15.67
CA TYR A 124 20.80 9.53 -14.66
C TYR A 124 19.95 9.55 -13.39
N ILE A 125 19.68 8.36 -12.85
CA ILE A 125 19.04 8.19 -11.56
C ILE A 125 20.12 7.84 -10.54
N ASN A 126 20.28 8.65 -9.50
CA ASN A 126 21.31 8.42 -8.48
C ASN A 126 20.95 7.26 -7.53
N LYS A 127 21.80 7.01 -6.53
CA LYS A 127 21.60 5.93 -5.54
C LYS A 127 20.40 6.15 -4.61
N ASP A 128 19.96 7.39 -4.48
CA ASP A 128 18.77 7.76 -3.71
C ASP A 128 17.48 7.70 -4.56
N GLY A 129 17.58 7.30 -5.83
CA GLY A 129 16.44 7.20 -6.75
C GLY A 129 16.04 8.52 -7.41
N ILE A 130 16.78 9.60 -7.17
CA ILE A 130 16.49 10.93 -7.71
C ILE A 130 16.95 11.00 -9.16
N VAL A 131 16.02 11.38 -10.04
CA VAL A 131 16.30 11.66 -11.45
C VAL A 131 17.04 13.00 -11.56
N LEU A 132 18.25 12.97 -12.13
CA LEU A 132 19.07 14.15 -12.40
C LEU A 132 19.01 14.49 -13.89
N HIS A 133 18.51 15.70 -14.19
CA HIS A 133 18.54 16.23 -15.55
C HIS A 133 19.88 16.92 -15.80
N GLY A 134 20.71 16.31 -16.64
CA GLY A 134 21.96 16.91 -17.10
C GLY A 134 22.71 15.95 -18.00
N SER A 135 22.85 16.30 -19.28
CA SER A 135 23.83 15.65 -20.15
C SER A 135 25.19 15.69 -19.44
N PRO A 136 25.91 14.57 -19.28
CA PRO A 136 27.33 14.69 -19.00
C PRO A 136 27.90 15.47 -20.19
N SER A 137 28.35 16.69 -19.95
CA SER A 137 29.21 17.36 -20.91
C SER A 137 30.36 16.40 -21.12
N ARG A 138 30.39 15.74 -22.29
CA ARG A 138 31.54 14.98 -22.74
C ARG A 138 32.68 15.97 -22.89
N SER A 139 33.42 16.24 -21.81
CA SER A 139 34.73 16.83 -21.91
C SER A 139 35.64 15.80 -22.55
N HIS A 140 35.65 15.77 -23.89
CA HIS A 140 36.80 15.27 -24.60
C HIS A 140 37.90 16.32 -24.38
N SER A 141 38.78 16.06 -23.41
CA SER A 141 40.10 16.67 -23.43
C SER A 141 40.92 15.98 -24.53
N TYR A 142 41.53 16.82 -25.38
CA TYR A 142 42.31 16.52 -26.58
C TYR A 142 43.34 15.39 -26.44
#